data_AF-C2E4G6-F1
#
_entry.id   AF-C2E4G6-F1
#
_cell.length_a   1.000
_cell.length_b   1.000
_cell.length_c   1.000
_cell.angle_alpha   90.00
_cell.angle_beta   90.00
_cell.angle_gamma   90.00
#
_symmetry.space_group_name_H-M   'P 1'
#
loop_
_entity.id
_entity.type
_entity.pdbx_description
1 polymer ?
#
loop_
_entity_poly.entity_id
_entity_poly.type
_entity_poly.pdbx_seq_one_letter_code
_entity_poly.pdbx_strand_id
1 'polypeptide(L)'
;MLQVENLNKSFGSKQVLFDINFKADNGKILGLIGKNGSGKTTLFHSILKFVKYQGKITIDGHSFSSRDYNSVGYLPEERSLMPKLTVLEQVSFLASLKGMKKDEVKHDL
;
A
#
# COMPACT_ATOMS: atom_id res chain seq x y z
N MET A 1 8.38 -0.98 -10.40
CA MET A 1 7.80 0.22 -11.04
C MET A 1 6.30 0.09 -10.98
N LEU A 2 5.61 1.06 -10.40
CA LEU A 2 4.15 1.11 -10.37
C LEU A 2 3.64 1.88 -11.59
N GLN A 3 2.64 1.34 -12.28
CA GLN A 3 1.96 2.01 -13.38
C GLN A 3 0.45 1.92 -13.18
N VAL A 4 -0.20 3.08 -13.28
CA VAL A 4 -1.65 3.27 -13.13
C VAL A 4 -2.17 3.88 -14.43
N GLU A 5 -3.15 3.22 -15.05
CA GLU A 5 -3.70 3.59 -16.36
C GLU A 5 -5.23 3.59 -16.29
N ASN A 6 -5.82 4.71 -16.70
CA ASN A 6 -7.26 4.95 -16.76
C ASN A 6 -8.01 4.54 -15.49
N LEU A 7 -7.42 4.81 -14.33
CA LEU A 7 -7.98 4.37 -13.06
C LEU A 7 -9.20 5.21 -12.69
N ASN A 8 -10.32 4.53 -12.58
CA ASN A 8 -11.61 5.10 -12.18
C ASN A 8 -12.17 4.35 -10.97
N LYS A 9 -12.76 5.08 -10.03
CA LYS A 9 -13.35 4.49 -8.82
C LYS A 9 -14.58 5.26 -8.38
N SER A 10 -15.68 4.52 -8.25
CA SER A 10 -16.93 4.99 -7.65
C SER A 10 -17.33 4.14 -6.44
N PHE A 11 -18.04 4.76 -5.51
CA PHE A 11 -18.77 4.12 -4.43
C PHE A 11 -20.25 4.45 -4.62
N GLY A 12 -21.05 3.46 -5.03
CA GLY A 12 -22.41 3.71 -5.53
C GLY A 12 -22.39 4.67 -6.72
N SER A 13 -23.22 5.72 -6.67
CA SER A 13 -23.29 6.76 -7.69
C SER A 13 -22.19 7.82 -7.59
N LYS A 14 -21.41 7.85 -6.50
CA LYS A 14 -20.39 8.87 -6.28
C LYS A 14 -19.04 8.41 -6.82
N GLN A 15 -18.56 9.10 -7.85
CA GLN A 15 -17.19 8.92 -8.35
C GLN A 15 -16.19 9.67 -7.48
N VAL A 16 -15.06 9.03 -7.20
CA VAL A 16 -13.98 9.53 -6.34
C VAL A 16 -12.65 9.65 -7.09
N LEU A 17 -12.35 8.69 -7.97
CA LEU A 17 -11.18 8.76 -8.86
C LEU A 17 -11.66 8.89 -10.31
N PHE A 18 -11.04 9.81 -11.05
CA PHE A 18 -11.42 10.22 -12.39
C PHE A 18 -10.21 10.10 -13.30
N ASP A 19 -10.19 9.06 -14.15
CA ASP A 19 -9.16 8.82 -15.17
C ASP A 19 -7.72 9.09 -14.70
N ILE A 20 -7.34 8.47 -13.59
CA ILE A 20 -6.01 8.69 -13.00
C ILE A 20 -4.97 7.90 -13.82
N ASN A 21 -3.93 8.61 -14.27
CA ASN A 21 -2.84 8.07 -15.08
C ASN A 21 -1.49 8.56 -14.54
N PHE A 22 -0.64 7.65 -14.05
CA PHE A 22 0.73 8.00 -13.63
C PHE A 22 1.64 6.77 -13.54
N LYS A 23 2.94 7.04 -13.42
CA LYS A 23 3.98 6.05 -13.15
C LYS A 23 4.77 6.46 -11.91
N ALA A 24 5.14 5.48 -11.08
CA ALA A 24 6.12 5.66 -10.02
C ALA A 24 7.33 4.75 -10.31
N ASP A 25 8.45 5.39 -10.65
CA ASP A 25 9.68 4.70 -11.04
C ASP A 25 10.40 4.11 -9.82
N ASN A 26 11.16 3.05 -10.06
CA ASN A 26 12.00 2.45 -9.03
C ASN A 26 13.05 3.44 -8.52
N GLY A 27 13.31 3.41 -7.20
CA GLY A 27 14.30 4.27 -6.56
C GLY A 27 13.90 5.75 -6.42
N LYS A 28 12.68 6.12 -6.83
CA LYS A 28 12.18 7.49 -6.67
C LYS A 28 11.13 7.57 -5.57
N ILE A 29 11.14 8.69 -4.86
CA ILE A 29 10.08 9.05 -3.91
C ILE A 29 9.03 9.85 -4.69
N LEU A 30 7.79 9.38 -4.68
CA LEU A 30 6.64 10.07 -5.28
C LEU A 30 5.71 10.57 -4.15
N GLY A 31 5.46 11.88 -4.12
CA GLY A 31 4.50 12.49 -3.20
C GLY A 31 3.14 12.69 -3.86
N LEU A 32 2.07 12.34 -3.15
CA LEU A 32 0.68 12.64 -3.54
C LEU A 32 0.10 13.69 -2.58
N ILE A 33 -0.20 14.88 -3.11
CA ILE A 33 -0.68 16.02 -2.32
C ILE A 33 -2.10 16.36 -2.75
N GLY A 34 -2.95 16.68 -1.78
CA GLY A 34 -4.33 17.10 -2.03
C GLY A 34 -5.09 17.32 -0.72
N LYS A 35 -6.20 18.06 -0.78
CA LYS A 35 -7.08 18.31 0.38
C LYS A 35 -7.69 17.00 0.91
N ASN A 36 -8.23 17.03 2.13
CA ASN A 36 -9.00 15.90 2.65
C ASN A 36 -10.21 15.62 1.75
N GLY A 37 -10.49 14.33 1.53
CA GLY A 37 -11.55 13.91 0.60
C GLY A 37 -11.17 13.93 -0.88
N SER A 38 -9.95 14.32 -1.27
CA SER A 38 -9.52 14.35 -2.68
C SER A 38 -9.27 12.97 -3.31
N GLY A 39 -9.51 11.87 -2.58
CA GLY A 39 -9.33 10.51 -3.09
C GLY A 39 -7.97 9.86 -2.83
N LYS A 40 -7.06 10.48 -2.07
CA LYS A 40 -5.72 9.92 -1.78
C LYS A 40 -5.76 8.50 -1.19
N THR A 41 -6.51 8.31 -0.11
CA THR A 41 -6.70 7.00 0.52
C THR A 41 -7.38 6.01 -0.42
N THR A 42 -8.34 6.48 -1.22
CA THR A 42 -9.00 5.65 -2.25
C THR A 42 -8.02 5.18 -3.33
N LEU A 43 -7.07 6.03 -3.73
CA LEU A 43 -6.01 5.66 -4.67
C LEU A 43 -5.09 4.58 -4.07
N PHE A 44 -4.60 4.77 -2.84
CA PHE A 44 -3.79 3.76 -2.16
C PHE A 44 -4.52 2.43 -1.99
N HIS A 45 -5.79 2.45 -1.56
CA HIS A 45 -6.60 1.26 -1.45
C HIS A 45 -6.85 0.58 -2.80
N SER A 46 -6.91 1.34 -3.90
CA SER A 46 -7.04 0.76 -5.24
C SER A 46 -5.74 0.07 -5.65
N ILE A 47 -4.59 0.68 -5.41
CA ILE A 47 -3.26 0.10 -5.70
C ILE A 47 -3.07 -1.22 -4.92
N LEU A 48 -3.43 -1.23 -3.64
CA LEU A 48 -3.35 -2.40 -2.76
C LEU A 48 -4.45 -3.45 -3.00
N LYS A 49 -5.34 -3.22 -3.99
CA LYS A 49 -6.53 -4.04 -4.26
C LYS A 49 -7.48 -4.25 -3.06
N PHE A 50 -7.51 -3.30 -2.12
CA PHE A 50 -8.49 -3.29 -1.02
C PHE A 50 -9.89 -2.88 -1.47
N VAL A 51 -9.99 -2.23 -2.64
CA VAL A 51 -11.27 -1.86 -3.25
C VAL A 51 -11.29 -2.24 -4.73
N LYS A 52 -12.48 -2.59 -5.26
CA LYS A 52 -12.67 -2.78 -6.70
C LYS A 52 -12.60 -1.44 -7.44
N TYR A 53 -11.94 -1.41 -8.59
CA TYR A 53 -11.78 -0.24 -9.44
C TYR A 53 -11.90 -0.63 -10.93
N GLN A 54 -11.94 0.36 -11.81
CA GLN A 54 -11.87 0.20 -13.27
C GLN A 54 -10.53 0.78 -13.77
N GLY A 55 -10.03 0.27 -14.89
CA GLY A 55 -8.68 0.59 -15.39
C GLY A 55 -7.66 -0.47 -15.01
N LYS A 56 -6.37 -0.12 -15.14
CA LYS A 56 -5.26 -1.06 -14.97
C LYS A 56 -4.24 -0.51 -13.98
N ILE A 57 -3.83 -1.37 -13.03
CA ILE A 57 -2.73 -1.10 -12.11
C ILE A 57 -1.77 -2.27 -12.22
N THR A 58 -0.48 -1.96 -12.45
CA THR A 58 0.58 -2.95 -12.53
C THR A 58 1.78 -2.54 -11.67
N ILE A 59 2.43 -3.54 -11.08
CA ILE A 59 3.72 -3.43 -10.42
C ILE A 59 4.68 -4.27 -11.25
N ASP A 60 5.81 -3.71 -11.69
CA ASP A 60 6.82 -4.41 -12.49
C ASP A 60 6.22 -5.22 -13.65
N GLY A 61 5.35 -4.57 -14.43
CA GLY A 61 4.77 -5.11 -15.66
C GLY A 61 3.62 -6.12 -15.47
N HIS A 62 3.21 -6.44 -14.24
CA HIS A 62 2.16 -7.41 -13.97
C HIS A 62 1.14 -6.88 -12.97
N SER A 63 -0.06 -7.47 -12.94
CA SER A 63 -1.07 -7.09 -11.96
C SER A 63 -0.68 -7.53 -10.55
N PHE A 64 -0.88 -6.64 -9.57
CA PHE A 64 -0.64 -6.94 -8.16
C PHE A 64 -1.35 -8.22 -7.70
N SER A 65 -0.64 -9.10 -7.02
CA SER A 65 -1.18 -10.37 -6.52
C SER A 65 -0.51 -10.78 -5.21
N SER A 66 -0.87 -11.95 -4.67
CA SER A 66 -0.33 -12.45 -3.41
C SER A 66 1.21 -12.59 -3.41
N ARG A 67 1.83 -12.78 -4.58
CA ARG A 67 3.29 -12.85 -4.72
C ARG A 67 4.01 -11.56 -4.31
N ASP A 68 3.30 -10.43 -4.35
CA ASP A 68 3.84 -9.09 -4.11
C ASP A 68 3.65 -8.63 -2.66
N TYR A 69 2.97 -9.42 -1.83
CA TYR A 69 2.70 -9.04 -0.44
C TYR A 69 3.96 -8.87 0.41
N ASN A 70 5.07 -9.49 0.00
CA ASN A 70 6.37 -9.35 0.68
C ASN A 70 7.22 -8.20 0.12
N SER A 71 6.90 -7.67 -1.06
CA SER A 71 7.62 -6.54 -1.66
C SER A 71 6.93 -5.19 -1.44
N VAL A 72 5.70 -5.19 -0.90
CA VAL A 72 4.92 -3.97 -0.64
C VAL A 72 4.65 -3.80 0.85
N GLY A 73 5.03 -2.64 1.39
CA GLY A 73 4.64 -2.19 2.74
C GLY A 73 3.54 -1.13 2.65
N TYR A 74 2.56 -1.20 3.54
CA TYR A 74 1.51 -0.19 3.69
C TYR A 74 1.42 0.27 5.14
N LEU A 75 1.55 1.58 5.35
CA LEU A 75 1.33 2.22 6.63
C LEU A 75 0.03 3.05 6.55
N PRO A 76 -1.09 2.58 7.13
CA PRO A 76 -2.34 3.33 7.15
C PRO A 76 -2.22 4.58 8.03
N GLU A 77 -3.12 5.54 7.80
CA GLU A 77 -3.24 6.77 8.60
C GLU A 77 -3.55 6.45 10.06
N GLU A 78 -4.57 5.61 10.30
CA GLU A 78 -4.84 5.04 11.61
C GLU A 78 -3.96 3.80 11.83
N ARG A 79 -3.02 3.92 12.76
CA ARG A 79 -2.07 2.84 13.07
C ARG A 79 -2.76 1.79 13.92
N SER A 80 -2.76 0.55 13.45
CA SER A 80 -3.13 -0.61 14.28
C SER A 80 -1.98 -0.96 15.23
N LEU A 81 -1.88 -0.23 16.34
CA LEU A 81 -0.95 -0.55 17.42
C LEU A 81 -1.53 -1.66 18.29
N MET A 82 -0.66 -2.55 18.79
CA MET A 82 -1.02 -3.60 19.73
C MET A 82 -0.75 -3.10 21.16
N PRO A 83 -1.76 -2.60 21.91
CA PRO A 83 -1.51 -1.81 23.13
C PRO A 83 -0.82 -2.57 24.26
N LYS A 84 -0.84 -3.90 24.20
CA LYS A 84 -0.21 -4.78 25.18
C LYS A 84 1.25 -5.11 24.85
N LEU A 85 1.77 -4.64 23.72
CA LEU A 85 3.14 -4.89 23.28
C LEU A 85 3.96 -3.60 23.32
N THR A 86 5.21 -3.73 23.72
CA THR A 86 6.23 -2.70 23.46
C THR A 86 6.46 -2.56 21.95
N VAL A 87 7.05 -1.43 21.54
CA VAL A 87 7.42 -1.20 20.12
C VAL A 87 8.29 -2.34 19.59
N LEU A 88 9.30 -2.76 20.36
CA LEU A 88 10.20 -3.84 19.95
C LEU A 88 9.46 -5.16 19.78
N GLU A 89 8.55 -5.52 20.69
CA GLU A 89 7.76 -6.74 20.59
C GLU A 89 6.84 -6.72 19.37
N GLN A 90 6.18 -5.59 19.09
CA GLN A 90 5.31 -5.46 17.93
C GLN A 90 6.09 -5.55 16.62
N VAL A 91 7.23 -4.84 16.50
CA VAL A 91 8.08 -4.92 15.31
C VAL A 91 8.64 -6.32 15.15
N SER A 92 9.09 -6.96 16.23
CA SER A 92 9.58 -8.34 16.21
C SER A 92 8.52 -9.34 15.77
N PHE A 93 7.28 -9.16 16.25
CA PHE A 93 6.14 -9.97 15.85
C PHE A 93 5.85 -9.82 14.35
N LEU A 94 5.76 -8.59 13.84
CA LEU A 94 5.53 -8.32 12.42
C LEU A 94 6.66 -8.87 11.52
N ALA A 95 7.92 -8.74 11.96
CA ALA A 95 9.07 -9.30 11.28
C ALA A 95 9.00 -10.84 11.21
N SER A 96 8.56 -11.49 12.28
CA SER A 96 8.37 -12.95 12.29
C SER A 96 7.28 -13.42 11.32
N LEU A 97 6.21 -12.63 11.11
CA LEU A 97 5.18 -12.92 10.10
C LEU A 97 5.70 -12.83 8.67
N LYS A 98 6.82 -12.11 8.45
CA LYS A 98 7.53 -12.03 7.18
C LYS A 98 8.62 -13.11 7.04
N GLY A 99 8.72 -14.02 8.00
CA GLY A 99 9.66 -15.15 7.97
C GLY A 99 11.06 -14.84 8.49
N MET A 100 11.28 -13.67 9.10
CA MET A 100 12.57 -13.34 9.72
C MET A 100 12.79 -14.20 10.98
N LYS A 101 14.02 -14.70 11.16
CA LYS A 101 14.37 -15.48 12.37
C LYS A 101 14.51 -14.56 13.57
N LYS A 102 14.19 -15.07 14.77
CA LYS A 102 14.29 -14.29 16.02
C LYS A 102 15.68 -13.68 16.25
N ASP A 103 16.73 -14.39 15.84
CA ASP A 103 18.11 -13.93 16.01
C ASP A 103 18.46 -12.79 15.03
N GLU A 104 17.89 -12.79 13.83
CA GLU A 104 18.04 -11.70 12.84
C GLU A 104 17.28 -10.45 13.31
N VAL A 105 16.05 -10.63 13.81
CA VAL A 105 15.22 -9.55 14.32
C VAL A 105 15.87 -8.82 15.50
N LYS A 106 16.56 -9.53 16.39
CA LYS A 106 17.28 -8.92 17.52
C LYS A 106 18.58 -8.22 17.15
N HIS A 107 19.16 -8.58 16.00
CA HIS A 107 20.41 -7.99 15.52
C HIS A 107 20.15 -6.69 14.73
N ASP A 108 19.06 -6.65 13.97
CA ASP A 108 18.72 -5.53 13.06
C ASP A 108 17.87 -4.42 13.71
N LEU A 109 17.39 -4.61 14.94
CA LEU A 109 16.62 -3.65 15.74
C LEU A 109 17.39 -3.19 16.98
#